data_AF-A0A0D3J815-F1
#
_entry.id   AF-A0A0D3J815-F1
#
_cell.length_a   1.000
_cell.length_b   1.000
_cell.length_c   1.000
_cell.angle_alpha   90.00
_cell.angle_beta   90.00
_cell.angle_gamma   90.00
#
_symmetry.space_group_name_H-M   'P 1'
#
loop_
_entity.id
_entity.type
_entity.pdbx_description
1 polymer ?
#
loop_
_entity_poly.entity_id
_entity_poly.type
_entity_poly.pdbx_seq_one_letter_code
_entity_poly.pdbx_strand_id
1 'polypeptide(L)'
;MLAALALGPAAFATPASSHSCTQELASWINAHGGRVHLGAATVAGLRGLVAQRSSAVGDVLLEVPLECVLSTAGDGAPLPAEPPPWTASLPWNVQLALSALERERDEHWRPFLQSWPAESPALPLLLEPEALSAAQDDAFEADADAACFWLHEQYLEACDAAEAAGLDAPAEPAFRRALQLVWSRCLRLRAGPHGTRRLLVPMVDLANHDGVAPAALFAFSAAGRRGACVRLYAARPLEKGDEVTITYGDHPNAHFAKYYGFVPRHNPHDTVSVALPQLLELSGAAPPSGACWVETSQRVAALLRLGSAGCVLSARAVDAPRLLRDLRGSMLQLAVAGPSGAPARMRALQRPPPLYPHLEALPPGALEAWASRAASRASD
;
A
#
# COMPACT_ATOMS: atom_id res chain seq x y z
N MET A 1 -0.12 6.56 -40.45
CA MET A 1 -1.58 6.63 -40.22
C MET A 1 -1.95 5.43 -39.37
N LEU A 2 -1.71 5.50 -38.06
CA LEU A 2 -1.97 4.41 -37.11
C LEU A 2 -3.29 4.72 -36.41
N ALA A 3 -4.28 3.84 -36.61
CA ALA A 3 -5.62 3.99 -36.10
C ALA A 3 -5.64 3.91 -34.56
N ALA A 4 -6.18 4.95 -33.93
CA ALA A 4 -6.51 4.94 -32.52
C ALA A 4 -7.71 4.00 -32.31
N LEU A 5 -7.49 2.87 -31.64
CA LEU A 5 -8.56 2.04 -31.11
C LEU A 5 -9.09 2.71 -29.84
N ALA A 6 -10.16 3.48 -29.99
CA ALA A 6 -10.98 3.93 -28.87
C ALA A 6 -11.72 2.72 -28.29
N LEU A 7 -11.30 2.26 -27.10
CA LEU A 7 -12.06 1.29 -26.32
C LEU A 7 -13.25 2.02 -25.69
N GLY A 8 -14.46 1.69 -26.15
CA GLY A 8 -15.71 2.09 -25.49
C GLY A 8 -15.87 1.41 -24.12
N PRO A 9 -16.90 1.80 -23.33
CA PRO A 9 -17.09 1.28 -21.98
C PRO A 9 -17.35 -0.22 -22.04
N ALA A 10 -16.40 -1.01 -21.55
CA ALA A 10 -16.53 -2.46 -21.48
C ALA A 10 -17.58 -2.81 -20.43
N ALA A 11 -18.63 -3.53 -20.83
CA ALA A 11 -19.60 -4.08 -19.90
C ALA A 11 -18.91 -5.07 -18.97
N PHE A 12 -18.83 -4.72 -17.69
CA PHE A 12 -18.22 -5.55 -16.65
C PHE A 12 -19.09 -6.80 -16.39
N ALA A 13 -18.54 -7.99 -16.65
CA ALA A 13 -19.19 -9.25 -16.31
C ALA A 13 -18.64 -9.76 -14.96
N THR A 14 -19.52 -10.03 -14.00
CA THR A 14 -19.16 -10.59 -12.70
C THR A 14 -19.36 -12.12 -12.71
N PRO A 15 -18.36 -12.93 -12.34
CA PRO A 15 -18.56 -14.36 -12.11
C PRO A 15 -19.55 -14.59 -10.95
N ALA A 16 -20.52 -15.50 -11.11
CA ALA A 16 -21.63 -15.69 -10.16
C ALA A 16 -21.20 -15.98 -8.70
N SER A 17 -20.10 -16.71 -8.50
CA SER A 17 -19.56 -17.02 -7.16
C SER A 17 -18.98 -15.79 -6.44
N SER A 18 -18.27 -14.91 -7.16
CA SER A 18 -17.70 -13.68 -6.62
C SER A 18 -18.76 -12.62 -6.28
N HIS A 19 -19.89 -12.65 -7.02
CA HIS A 19 -21.02 -11.77 -6.78
C HIS A 19 -21.76 -12.15 -5.49
N SER A 20 -22.03 -13.45 -5.27
CA SER A 20 -22.68 -13.96 -4.06
C SER A 20 -21.92 -13.58 -2.80
N CYS A 21 -20.61 -13.83 -2.78
CA CYS A 21 -19.78 -13.55 -1.59
C CYS A 21 -19.72 -12.05 -1.24
N THR A 22 -19.66 -11.18 -2.26
CA THR A 22 -19.65 -9.72 -2.01
C THR A 22 -21.01 -9.22 -1.50
N GLN A 23 -22.12 -9.79 -1.96
CA GLN A 23 -23.46 -9.47 -1.43
C GLN A 23 -23.65 -9.95 0.01
N GLU A 24 -23.16 -11.14 0.34
CA GLU A 24 -23.15 -11.66 1.71
C GLU A 24 -22.33 -10.76 2.62
N LEU A 25 -21.14 -10.35 2.18
CA LEU A 25 -20.29 -9.41 2.92
C LEU A 25 -20.99 -8.04 3.13
N ALA A 26 -21.66 -7.52 2.10
CA ALA A 26 -22.41 -6.27 2.21
C ALA A 26 -23.55 -6.39 3.24
N SER A 27 -24.27 -7.52 3.21
CA SER A 27 -25.37 -7.80 4.13
C SER A 27 -24.87 -7.91 5.57
N TRP A 28 -23.72 -8.55 5.78
CA TRP A 28 -23.06 -8.66 7.08
C TRP A 28 -22.65 -7.28 7.62
N ILE A 29 -21.99 -6.43 6.81
CA ILE A 29 -21.63 -5.05 7.22
C ILE A 29 -22.88 -4.24 7.59
N ASN A 30 -23.95 -4.34 6.80
CA ASN A 30 -25.21 -3.63 7.06
C ASN A 30 -25.87 -4.10 8.37
N ALA A 31 -25.84 -5.40 8.69
CA ALA A 31 -26.39 -5.95 9.93
C ALA A 31 -25.68 -5.40 11.20
N HIS A 32 -24.40 -5.05 11.06
CA HIS A 32 -23.58 -4.41 12.10
C HIS A 32 -23.71 -2.87 12.12
N GLY A 33 -24.64 -2.31 11.33
CA GLY A 33 -24.92 -0.87 11.28
C GLY A 33 -24.08 -0.09 10.27
N GLY A 34 -23.22 -0.76 9.50
CA GLY A 34 -22.51 -0.19 8.37
C GLY A 34 -23.41 0.17 7.20
N ARG A 35 -22.82 0.71 6.12
CA ARG A 35 -23.50 1.03 4.85
C ARG A 35 -22.65 0.59 3.69
N VAL A 36 -23.25 -0.10 2.72
CA VAL A 36 -22.54 -0.51 1.51
C VAL A 36 -23.34 -0.06 0.28
N HIS A 37 -22.74 0.80 -0.54
CA HIS A 37 -23.28 1.24 -1.83
C HIS A 37 -22.41 0.78 -3.01
N LEU A 38 -21.61 -0.26 -2.76
CA LEU A 38 -20.60 -0.82 -3.66
C LEU A 38 -20.92 -2.28 -3.96
N GLY A 39 -20.52 -2.73 -5.13
CA GLY A 39 -20.50 -4.14 -5.52
C GLY A 39 -19.10 -4.55 -5.94
N ALA A 40 -18.94 -5.82 -6.33
CA ALA A 40 -17.73 -6.30 -6.97
C ALA A 40 -18.01 -6.71 -8.42
N ALA A 41 -17.03 -6.46 -9.28
CA ALA A 41 -17.02 -6.89 -10.67
C ALA A 41 -15.58 -7.22 -11.10
N THR A 42 -15.44 -7.83 -12.28
CA THR A 42 -14.14 -7.98 -12.92
C THR A 42 -13.84 -6.72 -13.75
N VAL A 43 -12.83 -5.96 -13.34
CA VAL A 43 -12.34 -4.75 -14.01
C VAL A 43 -10.93 -5.01 -14.53
N ALA A 44 -10.73 -4.84 -15.85
CA ALA A 44 -9.45 -5.11 -16.51
C ALA A 44 -8.84 -6.50 -16.21
N GLY A 45 -9.69 -7.51 -15.99
CA GLY A 45 -9.28 -8.88 -15.66
C GLY A 45 -9.03 -9.15 -14.17
N LEU A 46 -9.17 -8.14 -13.32
CA LEU A 46 -9.02 -8.25 -11.86
C LEU A 46 -10.35 -8.07 -11.16
N ARG A 47 -10.55 -8.71 -10.01
CA ARG A 47 -11.68 -8.38 -9.14
C ARG A 47 -11.47 -6.97 -8.59
N GLY A 48 -12.51 -6.14 -8.63
CA GLY A 48 -12.49 -4.78 -8.10
C GLY A 48 -13.85 -4.33 -7.60
N LEU A 49 -13.89 -3.21 -6.88
CA LEU A 49 -15.13 -2.57 -6.45
C LEU A 49 -15.74 -1.72 -7.57
N VAL A 50 -17.06 -1.72 -7.65
CA VAL A 50 -17.82 -0.86 -8.56
C VAL A 50 -18.95 -0.13 -7.83
N ALA A 51 -19.24 1.09 -8.26
CA ALA A 51 -20.34 1.88 -7.71
C ALA A 51 -21.69 1.26 -8.12
N GLN A 52 -22.63 1.10 -7.17
CA GLN A 52 -23.97 0.58 -7.48
C GLN A 52 -24.99 1.66 -7.82
N ARG A 53 -24.61 2.93 -7.64
CA ARG A 53 -25.42 4.11 -7.95
C ARG A 53 -24.51 5.27 -8.31
N SER A 54 -25.07 6.29 -8.94
CA SER A 54 -24.36 7.55 -9.10
C SER A 54 -24.06 8.20 -7.75
N SER A 55 -22.92 8.87 -7.63
CA SER A 55 -22.48 9.55 -6.40
C SER A 55 -21.74 10.83 -6.73
N ALA A 56 -21.99 11.88 -5.94
CA ALA A 56 -21.27 13.15 -6.01
C ALA A 56 -19.97 13.08 -5.20
N VAL A 57 -19.07 14.05 -5.42
CA VAL A 57 -17.85 14.18 -4.61
C VAL A 57 -18.21 14.37 -3.14
N GLY A 58 -17.58 13.59 -2.26
CA GLY A 58 -17.82 13.60 -0.83
C GLY A 58 -18.94 12.68 -0.34
N ASP A 59 -19.70 12.04 -1.24
CA ASP A 59 -20.70 11.05 -0.84
C ASP A 59 -20.03 9.84 -0.17
N VAL A 60 -20.69 9.31 0.87
CA VAL A 60 -20.27 8.07 1.53
C VAL A 60 -20.65 6.87 0.65
N LEU A 61 -19.64 6.16 0.16
CA LEU A 61 -19.78 4.94 -0.63
C LEU A 61 -19.86 3.69 0.25
N LEU A 62 -19.11 3.70 1.36
CA LEU A 62 -19.00 2.59 2.30
C LEU A 62 -18.79 3.12 3.72
N GLU A 63 -19.42 2.48 4.70
CA GLU A 63 -19.23 2.69 6.13
C GLU A 63 -19.07 1.32 6.80
N VAL A 64 -17.91 1.07 7.39
CA VAL A 64 -17.57 -0.20 8.08
C VAL A 64 -17.37 0.09 9.56
N PRO A 65 -18.25 -0.41 10.44
CA PRO A 65 -18.09 -0.32 11.89
C PRO A 65 -16.75 -0.93 12.36
N LEU A 66 -16.11 -0.36 13.38
CA LEU A 66 -14.81 -0.88 13.86
C LEU A 66 -14.89 -2.28 14.46
N GLU A 67 -16.07 -2.73 14.90
CA GLU A 67 -16.30 -4.12 15.31
C GLU A 67 -16.13 -5.13 14.16
N CYS A 68 -16.28 -4.69 12.91
CA CYS A 68 -16.08 -5.51 11.72
C CYS A 68 -14.65 -5.41 11.15
N VAL A 69 -13.73 -4.72 11.83
CA VAL A 69 -12.37 -4.43 11.32
C VAL A 69 -11.33 -5.16 12.16
N LEU A 70 -10.47 -5.96 11.53
CA LEU A 70 -9.30 -6.50 12.22
C LEU A 70 -8.22 -5.43 12.31
N SER A 71 -7.58 -5.32 13.46
CA SER A 71 -6.63 -4.25 13.74
C SER A 71 -5.39 -4.75 14.46
N THR A 72 -4.28 -4.03 14.32
CA THR A 72 -3.12 -4.20 15.19
C THR A 72 -3.36 -3.60 16.56
N ALA A 73 -2.67 -4.11 17.58
CA ALA A 73 -2.50 -3.37 18.83
C ALA A 73 -1.79 -2.03 18.58
N GLY A 74 -1.89 -1.10 19.52
CA GLY A 74 -1.05 0.10 19.52
C GLY A 74 -1.42 1.10 20.63
N ASP A 75 -0.74 2.24 20.65
CA ASP A 75 -0.64 3.13 21.82
C ASP A 75 -1.90 3.97 22.15
N GLY A 76 -3.00 3.74 21.42
CA GLY A 76 -4.27 4.44 21.60
C GLY A 76 -5.29 3.62 22.40
N ALA A 77 -6.51 4.12 22.51
CA ALA A 77 -7.61 3.33 23.08
C ALA A 77 -7.78 2.00 22.32
N PRO A 78 -8.05 0.88 23.01
CA PRO A 78 -8.14 -0.43 22.38
C PRO A 78 -9.25 -0.48 21.34
N LEU A 79 -9.04 -1.26 20.29
CA LEU A 79 -10.06 -1.58 19.28
C LEU A 79 -10.72 -2.94 19.56
N PRO A 80 -11.97 -3.18 19.07
CA PRO A 80 -12.72 -4.39 19.39
C PRO A 80 -12.05 -5.70 18.94
N ALA A 81 -11.36 -5.68 17.80
CA ALA A 81 -10.70 -6.85 17.22
C ALA A 81 -9.20 -6.62 17.07
N GLU A 82 -8.52 -6.37 18.20
CA GLU A 82 -7.07 -6.41 18.30
C GLU A 82 -6.53 -7.86 18.26
N PRO A 83 -5.22 -8.03 18.03
CA PRO A 83 -4.62 -9.36 17.95
C PRO A 83 -4.63 -10.06 19.32
N PRO A 84 -4.55 -11.41 19.33
CA PRO A 84 -4.51 -12.18 20.56
C PRO A 84 -3.29 -11.82 21.42
N PRO A 85 -3.42 -11.75 22.76
CA PRO A 85 -2.31 -11.32 23.64
C PRO A 85 -1.03 -12.15 23.49
N TRP A 86 -1.14 -13.44 23.17
CA TRP A 86 0.01 -14.33 22.99
C TRP A 86 0.89 -13.95 21.79
N THR A 87 0.35 -13.16 20.85
CA THR A 87 1.10 -12.69 19.67
C THR A 87 1.91 -11.42 19.92
N ALA A 88 1.88 -10.85 21.14
CA ALA A 88 2.41 -9.52 21.41
C ALA A 88 3.92 -9.34 21.15
N SER A 89 4.71 -10.42 21.20
CA SER A 89 6.14 -10.40 20.88
C SER A 89 6.44 -10.40 19.37
N LEU A 90 5.48 -10.78 18.53
CA LEU A 90 5.65 -10.97 17.10
C LEU A 90 5.49 -9.65 16.33
N PRO A 91 6.02 -9.52 15.10
CA PRO A 91 5.77 -8.34 14.27
C PRO A 91 4.29 -8.14 13.95
N TRP A 92 3.88 -6.88 13.78
CA TRP A 92 2.47 -6.50 13.63
C TRP A 92 1.71 -7.23 12.50
N ASN A 93 2.40 -7.58 11.41
CA ASN A 93 1.81 -8.28 10.27
C ASN A 93 1.59 -9.75 10.58
N VAL A 94 2.51 -10.36 11.34
CA VAL A 94 2.36 -11.71 11.89
C VAL A 94 1.18 -11.74 12.87
N GLN A 95 1.08 -10.74 13.75
CA GLN A 95 -0.06 -10.59 14.65
C GLN A 95 -1.39 -10.53 13.89
N LEU A 96 -1.49 -9.72 12.83
CA LEU A 96 -2.70 -9.64 12.01
C LEU A 96 -3.02 -10.94 11.27
N ALA A 97 -2.00 -11.65 10.76
CA ALA A 97 -2.19 -12.93 10.08
C ALA A 97 -2.76 -13.99 11.03
N LEU A 98 -2.19 -14.10 12.22
CA LEU A 98 -2.67 -15.01 13.27
C LEU A 98 -4.07 -14.60 13.78
N SER A 99 -4.31 -13.30 13.92
CA SER A 99 -5.61 -12.73 14.26
C SER A 99 -6.70 -13.10 13.25
N ALA A 100 -6.38 -13.13 11.96
CA ALA A 100 -7.27 -13.59 10.90
C ALA A 100 -7.50 -15.11 10.98
N LEU A 101 -6.43 -15.90 11.14
CA LEU A 101 -6.51 -17.37 11.22
C LEU A 101 -7.35 -17.85 12.40
N GLU A 102 -7.20 -17.26 13.59
CA GLU A 102 -8.03 -17.62 14.73
C GLU A 102 -9.51 -17.34 14.47
N ARG A 103 -9.80 -16.25 13.76
CA ARG A 103 -11.16 -15.83 13.41
C ARG A 103 -11.77 -16.60 12.26
N GLU A 104 -11.00 -17.38 11.49
CA GLU A 104 -11.57 -18.33 10.51
C GLU A 104 -12.45 -19.38 11.21
N ARG A 105 -12.22 -19.64 12.51
CA ARG A 105 -13.03 -20.56 13.33
C ARG A 105 -14.29 -19.91 13.90
N ASP A 106 -14.43 -18.59 13.80
CA ASP A 106 -15.57 -17.84 14.29
C ASP A 106 -16.54 -17.53 13.14
N GLU A 107 -17.74 -18.10 13.21
CA GLU A 107 -18.79 -17.92 12.20
C GLU A 107 -19.15 -16.45 11.96
N HIS A 108 -18.94 -15.58 12.96
CA HIS A 108 -19.15 -14.14 12.83
C HIS A 108 -18.27 -13.52 11.74
N TRP A 109 -17.01 -13.93 11.62
CA TRP A 109 -16.04 -13.36 10.67
C TRP A 109 -16.09 -14.01 9.29
N ARG A 110 -16.84 -15.10 9.15
CA ARG A 110 -16.95 -15.89 7.92
C ARG A 110 -17.23 -15.05 6.67
N PRO A 111 -18.18 -14.09 6.64
CA PRO A 111 -18.45 -13.29 5.44
C PRO A 111 -17.24 -12.45 5.00
N PHE A 112 -16.42 -11.98 5.94
CA PHE A 112 -15.21 -11.23 5.62
C PHE A 112 -14.09 -12.14 5.13
N LEU A 113 -13.73 -13.16 5.90
CA LEU A 113 -12.56 -14.00 5.59
C LEU A 113 -12.80 -14.89 4.36
N GLN A 114 -14.05 -15.33 4.09
CA GLN A 114 -14.39 -16.04 2.86
C GLN A 114 -14.46 -15.11 1.63
N SER A 115 -14.44 -13.79 1.82
CA SER A 115 -14.37 -12.84 0.72
C SER A 115 -12.98 -12.70 0.12
N TRP A 116 -11.94 -13.15 0.84
CA TRP A 116 -10.59 -13.19 0.32
C TRP A 116 -10.45 -14.17 -0.86
N PRO A 117 -9.56 -13.89 -1.82
CA PRO A 117 -9.33 -14.83 -2.91
C PRO A 117 -8.79 -16.15 -2.38
N ALA A 118 -9.15 -17.24 -3.07
CA ALA A 118 -8.63 -18.56 -2.73
C ALA A 118 -7.10 -18.61 -2.83
N GLU A 119 -6.55 -17.98 -3.88
CA GLU A 119 -5.13 -17.91 -4.17
C GLU A 119 -4.49 -16.63 -3.59
N SER A 120 -3.23 -16.74 -3.16
CA SER A 120 -2.41 -15.59 -2.80
C SER A 120 -2.09 -14.73 -4.03
N PRO A 121 -1.78 -13.45 -3.86
CA PRO A 121 -1.25 -12.63 -4.94
C PRO A 121 0.02 -13.27 -5.54
N ALA A 122 0.33 -12.96 -6.79
CA ALA A 122 1.54 -13.42 -7.48
C ALA A 122 2.79 -12.67 -6.94
N LEU A 123 3.11 -12.90 -5.67
CA LEU A 123 4.23 -12.27 -4.97
C LEU A 123 5.56 -12.87 -5.48
N PRO A 124 6.65 -12.09 -5.52
CA PRO A 124 7.96 -12.54 -6.02
C PRO A 124 8.47 -13.81 -5.35
N LEU A 125 8.28 -13.96 -4.04
CA LEU A 125 8.66 -15.15 -3.27
C LEU A 125 7.89 -16.43 -3.66
N LEU A 126 6.84 -16.31 -4.48
CA LEU A 126 6.02 -17.42 -5.00
C LEU A 126 6.24 -17.66 -6.50
N LEU A 127 7.07 -16.85 -7.15
CA LEU A 127 7.36 -17.00 -8.57
C LEU A 127 8.43 -18.06 -8.80
N GLU A 128 8.34 -18.75 -9.93
CA GLU A 128 9.42 -19.62 -10.39
C GLU A 128 10.68 -18.78 -10.70
N PRO A 129 11.89 -19.31 -10.49
CA PRO A 129 13.14 -18.58 -10.70
C PRO A 129 13.24 -17.92 -12.09
N GLU A 130 12.77 -18.57 -13.15
CA GLU A 130 12.80 -18.04 -14.51
C GLU A 130 11.86 -16.83 -14.66
N ALA A 131 10.70 -16.85 -14.00
CA ALA A 131 9.76 -15.74 -14.02
C ALA A 131 10.28 -14.55 -13.20
N LEU A 132 10.93 -14.82 -12.08
CA LEU A 132 11.59 -13.80 -11.26
C LEU A 132 12.78 -13.17 -12.01
N SER A 133 13.61 -13.98 -12.67
CA SER A 133 14.75 -13.54 -13.49
C SER A 133 14.36 -12.66 -14.68
N ALA A 134 13.09 -12.72 -15.13
CA ALA A 134 12.59 -11.85 -16.17
C ALA A 134 12.55 -10.37 -15.76
N ALA A 135 12.63 -10.07 -14.45
CA ALA A 135 12.76 -8.71 -13.94
C ALA A 135 14.11 -8.07 -14.30
N GLN A 136 15.17 -8.87 -14.50
CA GLN A 136 16.53 -8.41 -14.80
C GLN A 136 17.05 -7.39 -13.78
N ASP A 137 16.76 -7.65 -12.50
CA ASP A 137 17.11 -6.78 -11.37
C ASP A 137 17.56 -7.65 -10.20
N ASP A 138 18.88 -7.90 -10.11
CA ASP A 138 19.50 -8.71 -9.06
C ASP A 138 19.10 -8.28 -7.64
N ALA A 139 18.86 -6.97 -7.42
CA ALA A 139 18.45 -6.48 -6.11
C ALA A 139 17.01 -6.88 -5.80
N PHE A 140 16.12 -6.84 -6.79
CA PHE A 140 14.74 -7.32 -6.66
C PHE A 140 14.67 -8.84 -6.43
N GLU A 141 15.52 -9.61 -7.12
CA GLU A 141 15.62 -11.07 -6.94
C GLU A 141 16.11 -11.42 -5.53
N ALA A 142 17.20 -10.78 -5.07
CA ALA A 142 17.71 -10.95 -3.71
C ALA A 142 16.68 -10.54 -2.64
N ASP A 143 15.89 -9.50 -2.90
CA ASP A 143 14.81 -9.06 -2.02
C ASP A 143 13.67 -10.08 -1.91
N ALA A 144 13.39 -10.83 -2.98
CA ALA A 144 12.40 -11.90 -2.99
C ALA A 144 12.88 -13.11 -2.18
N ASP A 145 14.15 -13.50 -2.34
CA ASP A 145 14.78 -14.56 -1.55
C ASP A 145 14.77 -14.21 -0.06
N ALA A 146 15.20 -12.99 0.28
CA ALA A 146 15.17 -12.50 1.66
C ALA A 146 13.76 -12.52 2.25
N ALA A 147 12.73 -12.19 1.46
CA ALA A 147 11.34 -12.28 1.90
C ALA A 147 10.89 -13.72 2.16
N CYS A 148 11.37 -14.70 1.38
CA CYS A 148 11.11 -16.11 1.59
C CYS A 148 11.73 -16.61 2.92
N PHE A 149 13.00 -16.28 3.17
CA PHE A 149 13.69 -16.61 4.42
C PHE A 149 12.99 -15.97 5.62
N TRP A 150 12.73 -14.66 5.54
CA TRP A 150 12.06 -13.93 6.62
C TRP A 150 10.70 -14.55 6.95
N LEU A 151 9.89 -14.87 5.94
CA LEU A 151 8.58 -15.48 6.16
C LEU A 151 8.69 -16.85 6.87
N HIS A 152 9.72 -17.64 6.55
CA HIS A 152 9.97 -18.90 7.25
C HIS A 152 10.38 -18.69 8.71
N GLU A 153 11.28 -17.74 8.97
CA GLU A 153 11.68 -17.38 10.34
C GLU A 153 10.47 -16.93 11.17
N GLN A 154 9.58 -16.11 10.59
CA GLN A 154 8.37 -15.66 11.28
C GLN A 154 7.38 -16.77 11.56
N TYR A 155 7.34 -17.82 10.72
CA TYR A 155 6.55 -19.01 11.00
C TYR A 155 7.10 -19.75 12.23
N LEU A 156 8.42 -19.91 12.33
CA LEU A 156 9.06 -20.53 13.50
C LEU A 156 8.81 -19.71 14.77
N GLU A 157 8.98 -18.39 14.73
CA GLU A 157 8.68 -17.51 15.87
C GLU A 157 7.20 -17.60 16.30
N ALA A 158 6.29 -17.73 15.33
CA ALA A 158 4.86 -17.91 15.63
C ALA A 158 4.56 -19.26 16.29
N CYS A 159 5.25 -20.33 15.88
CA CYS A 159 5.16 -21.65 16.52
C CYS A 159 5.67 -21.59 17.97
N ASP A 160 6.84 -20.98 18.20
CA ASP A 160 7.42 -20.83 19.54
C ASP A 160 6.49 -20.00 20.45
N ALA A 161 5.90 -18.92 19.93
CA ALA A 161 4.95 -18.10 20.67
C ALA A 161 3.66 -18.85 21.01
N ALA A 162 3.15 -19.69 20.09
CA ALA A 162 1.98 -20.54 20.33
C ALA A 162 2.28 -21.60 21.39
N GLU A 163 3.43 -22.27 21.32
CA GLU A 163 3.87 -23.26 22.31
C GLU A 163 4.03 -22.64 23.70
N ALA A 164 4.67 -21.47 23.80
CA ALA A 164 4.81 -20.74 25.05
C ALA A 164 3.47 -20.35 25.67
N ALA A 165 2.42 -20.19 24.85
CA ALA A 165 1.06 -19.91 25.27
C ALA A 165 0.21 -21.19 25.52
N GLY A 166 0.76 -22.39 25.30
CA GLY A 166 0.06 -23.67 25.43
C GLY A 166 -0.97 -23.92 24.32
N LEU A 167 -0.74 -23.37 23.13
CA LEU A 167 -1.59 -23.49 21.94
C LEU A 167 -0.94 -24.39 20.89
N ASP A 168 -1.75 -24.97 20.01
CA ASP A 168 -1.25 -25.67 18.83
C ASP A 168 -0.62 -24.67 17.84
N ALA A 169 0.50 -25.06 17.24
CA ALA A 169 1.13 -24.30 16.18
C ALA A 169 0.16 -24.10 14.99
N PRO A 170 0.16 -22.92 14.34
CA PRO A 170 -0.64 -22.70 13.14
C PRO A 170 -0.15 -23.62 12.01
N ALA A 171 -1.06 -24.10 11.16
CA ALA A 171 -0.64 -24.84 9.97
C ALA A 171 0.16 -23.94 9.02
N GLU A 172 1.38 -24.34 8.65
CA GLU A 172 2.28 -23.52 7.82
C GLU A 172 1.61 -22.96 6.55
N PRO A 173 0.90 -23.75 5.72
CA PRO A 173 0.28 -23.21 4.50
C PRO A 173 -0.76 -22.11 4.79
N ALA A 174 -1.52 -22.26 5.88
CA ALA A 174 -2.51 -21.29 6.30
C ALA A 174 -1.84 -20.00 6.81
N PHE A 175 -0.80 -20.13 7.62
CA PHE A 175 0.02 -19.00 8.10
C PHE A 175 0.61 -18.20 6.95
N ARG A 176 1.31 -18.88 6.03
CA ARG A 176 1.94 -18.24 4.86
C ARG A 176 0.91 -17.48 4.04
N ARG A 177 -0.24 -18.12 3.73
CA ARG A 177 -1.34 -17.48 3.00
C ARG A 177 -1.88 -16.27 3.74
N ALA A 178 -2.20 -16.38 5.03
CA ALA A 178 -2.72 -15.26 5.81
C ALA A 178 -1.75 -14.06 5.81
N LEU A 179 -0.45 -14.30 5.98
CA LEU A 179 0.57 -13.24 5.97
C LEU A 179 0.69 -12.53 4.61
N GLN A 180 0.65 -13.30 3.52
CA GLN A 180 0.66 -12.77 2.15
C GLN A 180 -0.61 -11.95 1.84
N LEU A 181 -1.76 -12.40 2.35
CA LEU A 181 -3.01 -11.66 2.21
C LEU A 181 -3.00 -10.36 3.05
N VAL A 182 -2.39 -10.38 4.24
CA VAL A 182 -2.19 -9.19 5.08
C VAL A 182 -1.31 -8.15 4.37
N TRP A 183 -0.19 -8.56 3.77
CA TRP A 183 0.68 -7.64 3.04
C TRP A 183 -0.04 -6.85 1.94
N SER A 184 -0.94 -7.51 1.22
CA SER A 184 -1.64 -6.93 0.07
C SER A 184 -2.93 -6.19 0.41
N ARG A 185 -3.45 -6.31 1.64
CA ARG A 185 -4.79 -5.79 2.04
C ARG A 185 -4.79 -4.86 3.24
N CYS A 186 -3.69 -4.80 3.98
CA CYS A 186 -3.61 -3.99 5.17
C CYS A 186 -3.54 -2.49 4.83
N LEU A 187 -4.38 -1.70 5.49
CA LEU A 187 -4.39 -0.24 5.40
C LEU A 187 -3.77 0.36 6.65
N ARG A 188 -3.06 1.48 6.52
CA ARG A 188 -2.62 2.29 7.65
C ARG A 188 -3.54 3.49 7.80
N LEU A 189 -4.11 3.69 9.00
CA LEU A 189 -5.10 4.74 9.25
C LEU A 189 -4.91 5.36 10.65
N ARG A 190 -5.05 6.69 10.74
CA ARG A 190 -5.19 7.38 12.02
C ARG A 190 -6.64 7.29 12.52
N ALA A 191 -6.89 6.39 13.46
CA ALA A 191 -8.21 6.05 13.99
C ALA A 191 -8.61 6.92 15.21
N GLY A 192 -8.44 8.24 15.11
CA GLY A 192 -8.85 9.19 16.16
C GLY A 192 -8.23 8.87 17.54
N PRO A 193 -9.03 8.62 18.60
CA PRO A 193 -8.53 8.30 19.94
C PRO A 193 -7.81 6.94 20.02
N HIS A 194 -7.99 6.09 19.00
CA HIS A 194 -7.30 4.80 18.88
C HIS A 194 -5.90 4.96 18.27
N GLY A 195 -5.40 6.18 18.03
CA GLY A 195 -4.06 6.38 17.48
C GLY A 195 -3.91 5.90 16.04
N THR A 196 -2.68 5.63 15.61
CA THR A 196 -2.44 5.05 14.27
C THR A 196 -2.54 3.54 14.36
N ARG A 197 -3.29 2.96 13.43
CA ARG A 197 -3.56 1.52 13.38
C ARG A 197 -3.31 0.99 11.98
N ARG A 198 -2.99 -0.31 11.92
CA ARG A 198 -3.00 -1.09 10.70
C ARG A 198 -4.22 -1.98 10.71
N LEU A 199 -5.01 -1.93 9.65
CA LEU A 199 -6.38 -2.42 9.60
C LEU A 199 -6.62 -3.30 8.38
N LEU A 200 -7.32 -4.41 8.57
CA LEU A 200 -7.99 -5.15 7.49
C LEU A 200 -9.46 -4.75 7.52
N VAL A 201 -9.86 -3.94 6.53
CA VAL A 201 -11.20 -3.35 6.47
C VAL A 201 -11.99 -4.06 5.37
N PRO A 202 -13.04 -4.83 5.74
CA PRO A 202 -13.86 -5.52 4.76
C PRO A 202 -14.40 -4.57 3.69
N MET A 203 -14.53 -5.07 2.46
CA MET A 203 -14.85 -4.32 1.24
C MET A 203 -13.76 -3.36 0.77
N VAL A 204 -13.11 -2.59 1.64
CA VAL A 204 -12.04 -1.66 1.21
C VAL A 204 -10.86 -2.43 0.62
N ASP A 205 -10.57 -3.61 1.14
CA ASP A 205 -9.53 -4.52 0.65
C ASP A 205 -9.79 -5.14 -0.74
N LEU A 206 -10.96 -4.88 -1.33
CA LEU A 206 -11.32 -5.22 -2.72
C LEU A 206 -11.12 -4.06 -3.70
N ALA A 207 -10.86 -2.83 -3.22
CA ALA A 207 -10.66 -1.68 -4.09
C ALA A 207 -9.27 -1.73 -4.72
N ASN A 208 -9.17 -1.64 -6.05
CA ASN A 208 -7.88 -1.64 -6.75
C ASN A 208 -7.12 -0.31 -6.56
N HIS A 209 -5.82 -0.34 -6.88
CA HIS A 209 -4.94 0.81 -6.80
C HIS A 209 -5.10 1.77 -8.00
N ASP A 210 -5.22 3.06 -7.71
CA ASP A 210 -4.92 4.14 -8.64
C ASP A 210 -4.14 5.26 -7.91
N GLY A 211 -2.88 5.46 -8.30
CA GLY A 211 -1.99 6.48 -7.74
C GLY A 211 -2.09 7.85 -8.41
N VAL A 212 -2.87 7.98 -9.49
CA VAL A 212 -3.01 9.21 -10.27
C VAL A 212 -4.35 9.87 -10.02
N ALA A 213 -5.44 9.09 -10.02
CA ALA A 213 -6.80 9.58 -9.90
C ALA A 213 -7.73 8.60 -9.14
N PRO A 214 -7.43 8.28 -7.86
CA PRO A 214 -8.27 7.40 -7.07
C PRO A 214 -9.72 7.87 -7.05
N ALA A 215 -10.65 6.94 -7.27
CA ALA A 215 -12.07 7.21 -7.27
C ALA A 215 -12.60 7.51 -5.86
N ALA A 216 -11.91 7.05 -4.83
CA ALA A 216 -12.34 7.21 -3.45
C ALA A 216 -11.19 7.41 -2.45
N LEU A 217 -11.54 8.00 -1.30
CA LEU A 217 -10.65 8.26 -0.17
C LEU A 217 -11.25 7.64 1.09
N PHE A 218 -10.44 6.98 1.92
CA PHE A 218 -10.90 6.39 3.17
C PHE A 218 -10.45 7.21 4.39
N ALA A 219 -11.27 7.23 5.44
CA ALA A 219 -10.91 7.84 6.72
C ALA A 219 -11.65 7.21 7.90
N PHE A 220 -11.10 7.45 9.08
CA PHE A 220 -11.80 7.22 10.34
C PHE A 220 -12.90 8.26 10.53
N SER A 221 -14.03 7.80 11.08
CA SER A 221 -15.20 8.60 11.42
C SER A 221 -15.67 8.22 12.82
N ALA A 222 -15.77 9.19 13.73
CA ALA A 222 -16.41 8.97 15.03
C ALA A 222 -17.94 8.91 14.94
N ALA A 223 -18.52 9.39 13.83
CA ALA A 223 -19.95 9.60 13.66
C ALA A 223 -20.65 8.49 12.85
N GLY A 224 -20.28 7.22 13.05
CA GLY A 224 -20.99 6.10 12.44
C GLY A 224 -22.31 5.78 13.15
N ARG A 225 -23.20 5.01 12.51
CA ARG A 225 -24.55 4.76 13.05
C ARG A 225 -24.57 4.06 14.41
N ARG A 226 -23.57 3.20 14.68
CA ARG A 226 -23.41 2.45 15.93
C ARG A 226 -22.11 2.78 16.68
N GLY A 227 -21.46 3.88 16.33
CA GLY A 227 -20.17 4.28 16.90
C GLY A 227 -19.12 4.55 15.83
N ALA A 228 -17.85 4.49 16.23
CA ALA A 228 -16.76 4.77 15.32
C ALA A 228 -16.67 3.75 14.17
N CYS A 229 -16.24 4.21 12.99
CA CYS A 229 -16.21 3.44 11.76
C CYS A 229 -15.09 3.92 10.82
N VAL A 230 -14.81 3.11 9.81
CA VAL A 230 -14.05 3.51 8.62
C VAL A 230 -15.05 3.84 7.51
N ARG A 231 -14.89 5.01 6.86
CA ARG A 231 -15.72 5.42 5.72
C ARG A 231 -14.87 5.54 4.47
N LEU A 232 -15.47 5.20 3.34
CA LEU A 232 -14.96 5.46 2.00
C LEU A 232 -15.83 6.53 1.34
N TYR A 233 -15.20 7.61 0.89
CA TYR A 233 -15.85 8.77 0.29
C TYR A 233 -15.49 8.86 -1.19
N ALA A 234 -16.46 9.23 -2.02
CA ALA A 234 -16.21 9.52 -3.43
C ALA A 234 -15.26 10.72 -3.58
N ALA A 235 -14.17 10.54 -4.31
CA ALA A 235 -13.16 11.56 -4.59
C ALA A 235 -13.46 12.35 -5.87
N ARG A 236 -14.29 11.78 -6.73
CA ARG A 236 -14.79 12.33 -8.00
C ARG A 236 -16.26 11.91 -8.19
N PRO A 237 -17.02 12.53 -9.10
CA PRO A 237 -18.32 12.00 -9.50
C PRO A 237 -18.18 10.57 -10.03
N LEU A 238 -19.14 9.73 -9.66
CA LEU A 238 -19.21 8.33 -10.09
C LEU A 238 -20.57 8.05 -10.70
N GLU A 239 -20.60 7.28 -11.77
CA GLU A 239 -21.81 6.65 -12.29
C GLU A 239 -21.94 5.21 -11.80
N LYS A 240 -23.15 4.65 -11.87
CA LYS A 240 -23.33 3.22 -11.59
C LYS A 240 -22.49 2.39 -12.57
N GLY A 241 -21.67 1.50 -12.02
CA GLY A 241 -20.76 0.65 -12.78
C GLY A 241 -19.32 1.17 -12.84
N ASP A 242 -19.07 2.42 -12.47
CA ASP A 242 -17.70 2.95 -12.38
C ASP A 242 -16.87 2.16 -11.36
N GLU A 243 -15.61 1.89 -11.71
CA GLU A 243 -14.65 1.30 -10.78
C GLU A 243 -14.34 2.27 -9.64
N VAL A 244 -14.32 1.74 -8.42
CA VAL A 244 -14.00 2.47 -7.19
C VAL A 244 -12.60 2.06 -6.74
N THR A 245 -11.60 2.79 -7.24
CA THR A 245 -10.19 2.67 -6.88
C THR A 245 -9.82 3.53 -5.66
N ILE A 246 -8.77 3.12 -4.95
CA ILE A 246 -8.14 3.88 -3.87
C ILE A 246 -6.63 4.00 -4.14
N THR A 247 -5.92 4.87 -3.42
CA THR A 247 -4.46 4.79 -3.37
C THR A 247 -4.02 3.78 -2.31
N TYR A 248 -3.06 2.93 -2.64
CA TYR A 248 -2.40 2.05 -1.68
C TYR A 248 -1.23 2.77 -0.99
N GLY A 249 -0.85 3.94 -1.50
CA GLY A 249 0.31 4.71 -1.06
C GLY A 249 1.23 5.08 -2.21
N ASP A 250 2.13 6.02 -1.94
CA ASP A 250 3.11 6.53 -2.89
C ASP A 250 4.35 5.63 -2.87
N HIS A 251 4.29 4.50 -3.57
CA HIS A 251 5.31 3.46 -3.54
C HIS A 251 5.98 3.25 -4.90
N PRO A 252 7.26 2.83 -4.94
CA PRO A 252 7.91 2.45 -6.19
C PRO A 252 7.39 1.10 -6.71
N ASN A 253 7.64 0.80 -7.98
CA ASN A 253 7.14 -0.43 -8.61
C ASN A 253 7.64 -1.71 -7.93
N ALA A 254 8.89 -1.73 -7.46
CA ALA A 254 9.45 -2.86 -6.70
C ALA A 254 8.64 -3.16 -5.42
N HIS A 255 8.11 -2.12 -4.74
CA HIS A 255 7.26 -2.30 -3.56
C HIS A 255 5.89 -2.87 -3.93
N PHE A 256 5.28 -2.39 -5.01
CA PHE A 256 4.01 -2.94 -5.51
C PHE A 256 4.16 -4.41 -5.89
N ALA A 257 5.23 -4.78 -6.58
CA ALA A 257 5.50 -6.17 -6.92
C ALA A 257 5.69 -7.01 -5.65
N LYS A 258 6.54 -6.56 -4.72
CA LYS A 258 6.89 -7.28 -3.49
C LYS A 258 5.71 -7.55 -2.57
N TYR A 259 4.83 -6.57 -2.34
CA TYR A 259 3.77 -6.69 -1.33
C TYR A 259 2.36 -6.89 -1.90
N TYR A 260 2.13 -6.53 -3.16
CA TYR A 260 0.82 -6.62 -3.80
C TYR A 260 0.76 -7.57 -5.00
N GLY A 261 1.91 -8.01 -5.53
CA GLY A 261 1.98 -8.97 -6.63
C GLY A 261 1.58 -8.38 -7.99
N PHE A 262 1.71 -7.06 -8.17
CA PHE A 262 1.50 -6.39 -9.46
C PHE A 262 2.41 -5.17 -9.60
N VAL A 263 2.55 -4.67 -10.82
CA VAL A 263 3.21 -3.38 -11.10
C VAL A 263 2.19 -2.45 -11.77
N PRO A 264 1.94 -1.23 -11.25
CA PRO A 264 1.05 -0.28 -11.90
C PRO A 264 1.57 0.08 -13.29
N ARG A 265 0.68 0.15 -14.30
CA ARG A 265 1.05 0.53 -15.67
C ARG A 265 1.67 1.92 -15.76
N HIS A 266 1.17 2.84 -14.93
CA HIS A 266 1.69 4.19 -14.79
C HIS A 266 1.85 4.50 -13.32
N ASN A 267 3.10 4.64 -12.86
CA ASN A 267 3.40 4.98 -11.48
C ASN A 267 4.24 6.27 -11.42
N PRO A 268 3.66 7.42 -11.04
CA PRO A 268 4.40 8.67 -10.93
C PRO A 268 5.39 8.68 -9.75
N HIS A 269 5.31 7.69 -8.86
CA HIS A 269 6.17 7.50 -7.70
C HIS A 269 7.24 6.43 -7.90
N ASP A 270 7.37 5.90 -9.12
CA ASP A 270 8.40 4.90 -9.40
C ASP A 270 9.81 5.47 -9.25
N THR A 271 10.70 4.65 -8.70
CA THR A 271 12.09 5.04 -8.42
C THR A 271 13.05 3.97 -8.90
N VAL A 272 14.19 4.43 -9.41
CA VAL A 272 15.35 3.58 -9.69
C VAL A 272 16.43 3.86 -8.65
N SER A 273 17.10 2.80 -8.23
CA SER A 273 18.21 2.86 -7.29
C SER A 273 19.49 2.40 -7.98
N VAL A 274 20.58 3.14 -7.77
CA VAL A 274 21.89 2.79 -8.34
C VAL A 274 22.94 2.94 -7.25
N ALA A 275 23.82 1.95 -7.11
CA ALA A 275 24.94 2.07 -6.20
C ALA A 275 25.91 3.14 -6.72
N LEU A 276 26.36 4.05 -5.85
CA LEU A 276 27.27 5.12 -6.23
C LEU A 276 28.54 4.60 -6.95
N PRO A 277 29.19 3.50 -6.53
CA PRO A 277 30.33 2.96 -7.28
C PRO A 277 30.00 2.64 -8.75
N GLN A 278 28.88 1.95 -9.00
CA GLN A 278 28.42 1.61 -10.35
C GLN A 278 28.14 2.89 -11.17
N LEU A 279 27.53 3.89 -10.54
CA LEU A 279 27.21 5.15 -11.18
C LEU A 279 28.47 5.96 -11.56
N LEU A 280 29.50 5.90 -10.72
CA LEU A 280 30.81 6.49 -11.01
C LEU A 280 31.50 5.78 -12.17
N GLU A 281 31.50 4.45 -12.19
CA GLU A 281 32.00 3.63 -13.30
C GLU A 281 31.31 3.99 -14.62
N LEU A 282 29.98 4.04 -14.64
CA LEU A 282 29.19 4.42 -15.82
C LEU A 282 29.48 5.84 -16.31
N SER A 283 29.79 6.76 -15.39
CA SER A 283 30.10 8.16 -15.73
C SER A 283 31.57 8.38 -16.12
N GLY A 284 32.44 7.39 -15.94
CA GLY A 284 33.89 7.51 -16.11
C GLY A 284 34.56 8.40 -15.06
N ALA A 285 33.90 8.65 -13.92
CA ALA A 285 34.43 9.44 -12.82
C ALA A 285 35.09 8.53 -11.79
N ALA A 286 36.27 8.92 -11.29
CA ALA A 286 36.90 8.24 -10.16
C ALA A 286 36.39 8.85 -8.84
N PRO A 287 36.16 8.05 -7.79
CA PRO A 287 35.92 8.59 -6.46
C PRO A 287 37.16 9.37 -5.98
N PRO A 288 37.00 10.44 -5.18
CA PRO A 288 38.14 11.10 -4.58
C PRO A 288 38.93 10.12 -3.69
N SER A 289 40.26 10.13 -3.80
CA SER A 289 41.12 9.23 -3.01
C SER A 289 40.89 9.42 -1.50
N GLY A 290 40.66 8.32 -0.78
CA GLY A 290 40.41 8.32 0.66
C GLY A 290 39.00 8.77 1.09
N ALA A 291 38.07 8.98 0.16
CA ALA A 291 36.71 9.36 0.48
C ALA A 291 35.87 8.20 1.06
N CYS A 292 35.07 8.51 2.08
CA CYS A 292 34.02 7.61 2.56
C CYS A 292 32.87 7.55 1.53
N TRP A 293 32.49 6.35 1.10
CA TRP A 293 31.39 6.15 0.15
C TRP A 293 30.05 6.70 0.62
N VAL A 294 29.77 6.60 1.92
CA VAL A 294 28.52 7.11 2.52
C VAL A 294 28.49 8.64 2.55
N GLU A 295 29.61 9.29 2.86
CA GLU A 295 29.67 10.75 2.83
C GLU A 295 29.60 11.27 1.39
N THR A 296 30.26 10.57 0.46
CA THR A 296 30.25 10.91 -0.97
C THR A 296 28.84 10.76 -1.55
N SER A 297 28.11 9.69 -1.23
CA SER A 297 26.73 9.50 -1.68
C SER A 297 25.79 10.58 -1.14
N GLN A 298 25.91 10.95 0.14
CA GLN A 298 25.11 12.03 0.73
C GLN A 298 25.38 13.38 0.04
N ARG A 299 26.66 13.67 -0.29
CA ARG A 299 27.03 14.89 -1.02
C ARG A 299 26.50 14.90 -2.45
N VAL A 300 26.67 13.80 -3.19
CA VAL A 300 26.14 13.65 -4.55
C VAL A 300 24.62 13.76 -4.55
N ALA A 301 23.95 13.10 -3.59
CA ALA A 301 22.51 13.18 -3.41
C ALA A 301 22.05 14.61 -3.11
N ALA A 302 22.77 15.35 -2.25
CA ALA A 302 22.45 16.75 -1.97
C ALA A 302 22.59 17.65 -3.20
N LEU A 303 23.66 17.47 -4.00
CA LEU A 303 23.89 18.23 -5.22
C LEU A 303 22.84 17.96 -6.30
N LEU A 304 22.52 16.68 -6.50
CA LEU A 304 21.60 16.21 -7.55
C LEU A 304 20.15 16.12 -7.09
N ARG A 305 19.88 16.43 -5.81
CA ARG A 305 18.56 16.39 -5.17
C ARG A 305 17.91 15.01 -5.21
N LEU A 306 18.68 13.99 -4.81
CA LEU A 306 18.31 12.58 -4.81
C LEU A 306 18.02 12.07 -3.40
N GLY A 307 17.38 10.91 -3.33
CA GLY A 307 17.42 10.10 -2.12
C GLY A 307 18.78 9.41 -1.99
N SER A 308 19.25 9.19 -0.76
CA SER A 308 20.42 8.36 -0.49
C SER A 308 20.20 7.49 0.74
N ALA A 309 20.59 6.22 0.65
CA ALA A 309 20.68 5.30 1.78
C ALA A 309 22.00 4.52 1.68
N GLY A 310 22.89 4.70 2.66
CA GLY A 310 24.25 4.17 2.57
C GLY A 310 24.97 4.70 1.32
N CYS A 311 25.43 3.82 0.44
CA CYS A 311 26.07 4.16 -0.83
C CYS A 311 25.10 4.15 -2.03
N VAL A 312 23.80 3.94 -1.82
CA VAL A 312 22.80 3.86 -2.90
C VAL A 312 22.15 5.24 -3.10
N LEU A 313 22.05 5.65 -4.36
CA LEU A 313 21.32 6.84 -4.79
C LEU A 313 20.01 6.43 -5.42
N SER A 314 18.93 7.14 -5.09
CA SER A 314 17.59 6.86 -5.63
C SER A 314 17.01 8.11 -6.29
N ALA A 315 16.45 7.93 -7.48
CA ALA A 315 15.81 8.98 -8.27
C ALA A 315 14.46 8.51 -8.78
N ARG A 316 13.54 9.43 -9.09
CA ARG A 316 12.32 9.06 -9.82
C ARG A 316 12.70 8.50 -11.19
N ALA A 317 12.04 7.44 -11.62
CA ALA A 317 12.34 6.77 -12.89
C ALA A 317 12.28 7.74 -14.08
N VAL A 318 11.31 8.67 -14.08
CA VAL A 318 11.16 9.72 -15.11
C VAL A 318 12.33 10.72 -15.17
N ASP A 319 13.08 10.86 -14.07
CA ASP A 319 14.21 11.79 -13.96
C ASP A 319 15.56 11.09 -14.24
N ALA A 320 15.61 9.76 -14.39
CA ALA A 320 16.83 8.98 -14.55
C ALA A 320 17.72 9.38 -15.75
N PRO A 321 17.19 9.72 -16.94
CA PRO A 321 18.03 10.19 -18.05
C PRO A 321 18.68 11.56 -17.78
N ARG A 322 18.03 12.43 -17.00
CA ARG A 322 18.61 13.71 -16.57
C ARG A 322 19.69 13.48 -15.51
N LEU A 323 19.46 12.55 -14.58
CA LEU A 323 20.40 12.12 -13.56
C LEU A 323 21.79 11.81 -14.14
N LEU A 324 21.84 10.93 -15.15
CA LEU A 324 23.07 10.49 -15.79
C LEU A 324 23.84 11.65 -16.42
N ARG A 325 23.13 12.64 -16.96
CA ARG A 325 23.73 13.83 -17.57
C ARG A 325 24.34 14.75 -16.52
N ASP A 326 23.59 15.02 -15.45
CA ASP A 326 23.98 15.99 -14.43
C ASP A 326 25.11 15.46 -13.54
N LEU A 327 25.20 14.13 -13.36
CA LEU A 327 26.22 13.49 -12.52
C LEU A 327 27.65 13.81 -12.94
N ARG A 328 27.91 13.82 -14.26
CA ARG A 328 29.24 14.08 -14.80
C ARG A 328 29.73 15.48 -14.43
N GLY A 329 28.83 16.46 -14.44
CA GLY A 329 29.12 17.84 -14.02
C GLY A 329 29.30 17.99 -12.51
N SER A 330 28.48 17.31 -11.71
CA SER A 330 28.53 17.39 -10.24
C SER A 330 29.76 16.69 -9.65
N MET A 331 30.23 15.59 -10.25
CA MET A 331 31.46 14.93 -9.80
C MET A 331 32.71 15.77 -10.04
N LEU A 332 32.77 16.52 -11.15
CA LEU A 332 33.80 17.53 -11.39
C LEU A 332 33.78 18.62 -10.30
N GLN A 333 32.60 19.06 -9.86
CA GLN A 333 32.48 20.04 -8.78
C GLN A 333 32.93 19.48 -7.42
N LEU A 334 32.61 18.22 -7.11
CA LEU A 334 33.05 17.55 -5.89
C LEU A 334 34.57 17.34 -5.84
N ALA A 335 35.19 17.04 -6.97
CA ALA A 335 36.64 16.93 -7.09
C ALA A 335 37.35 18.27 -6.88
N VAL A 336 36.72 19.39 -7.27
CA VAL A 336 37.29 20.75 -7.15
C VAL A 336 37.03 21.37 -5.77
N ALA A 337 35.92 21.04 -5.10
CA ALA A 337 35.51 21.69 -3.85
C ALA A 337 36.23 21.19 -2.58
N GLY A 338 36.91 20.04 -2.64
CA GLY A 338 37.55 19.42 -1.47
C GLY A 338 36.58 19.07 -0.32
N PRO A 339 37.08 18.45 0.76
CA PRO A 339 36.24 17.95 1.86
C PRO A 339 35.52 19.05 2.67
N SER A 340 35.78 20.35 2.48
CA SER A 340 35.26 21.41 3.35
C SER A 340 34.47 22.54 2.65
N GLY A 341 34.29 22.51 1.32
CA GLY A 341 33.76 23.64 0.55
C GLY A 341 32.36 23.45 -0.02
N ALA A 342 31.31 23.24 0.78
CA ALA A 342 29.92 23.35 0.29
C ALA A 342 29.28 24.68 0.73
N PRO A 343 28.83 25.55 -0.19
CA PRO A 343 28.19 26.79 0.20
C PRO A 343 26.83 26.53 0.85
N ALA A 344 26.69 27.04 2.06
CA ALA A 344 25.46 27.07 2.83
C ALA A 344 24.40 27.93 2.14
N ARG A 345 23.53 27.31 1.33
CA ARG A 345 22.16 27.77 1.05
C ARG A 345 21.38 26.71 0.26
N MET A 346 21.05 25.62 0.93
CA MET A 346 20.03 24.67 0.46
C MET A 346 18.66 25.18 0.93
N ARG A 347 17.86 25.75 0.02
CA ARG A 347 16.41 25.77 0.21
C ARG A 347 15.90 24.37 -0.13
N ALA A 348 15.30 23.69 0.84
CA ALA A 348 14.60 22.43 0.63
C ALA A 348 13.56 22.64 -0.49
N LEU A 349 13.72 21.96 -1.62
CA LEU A 349 12.61 21.77 -2.53
C LEU A 349 11.68 20.76 -1.87
N GLN A 350 10.55 21.27 -1.42
CA GLN A 350 9.44 20.46 -0.94
C GLN A 350 9.14 19.40 -2.01
N ARG A 351 8.92 18.15 -1.58
CA ARG A 351 8.23 17.16 -2.42
C ARG A 351 7.05 17.89 -3.07
N PRO A 352 6.79 17.74 -4.39
CA PRO A 352 5.56 18.28 -4.96
C PRO A 352 4.42 17.81 -4.05
N PRO A 353 3.52 18.73 -3.63
CA PRO A 353 2.43 18.36 -2.74
C PRO A 353 1.73 17.15 -3.36
N PRO A 354 1.42 16.12 -2.57
CA PRO A 354 0.75 14.95 -3.10
C PRO A 354 -0.52 15.41 -3.82
N LEU A 355 -0.83 14.81 -4.97
CA LEU A 355 -2.02 15.16 -5.77
C LEU A 355 -3.32 15.01 -4.97
N TYR A 356 -3.25 14.21 -3.91
CA TYR A 356 -4.29 13.99 -2.90
C TYR A 356 -3.71 14.26 -1.52
N PRO A 357 -4.49 14.71 -0.54
CA PRO A 357 -3.95 14.84 0.80
C PRO A 357 -3.42 13.49 1.29
N HIS A 358 -2.18 13.43 1.77
CA HIS A 358 -1.64 12.22 2.39
C HIS A 358 -2.60 11.79 3.50
N LEU A 359 -3.38 10.74 3.25
CA LEU A 359 -4.41 10.25 4.16
C LEU A 359 -3.82 9.93 5.54
N GLU A 360 -2.54 9.55 5.57
CA GLU A 360 -1.78 9.29 6.79
C GLU A 360 -1.40 10.55 7.61
N ALA A 361 -1.31 11.71 6.95
CA ALA A 361 -0.91 12.97 7.57
C ALA A 361 -2.09 13.89 7.90
N LEU A 362 -3.28 13.57 7.38
CA LEU A 362 -4.49 14.34 7.67
C LEU A 362 -4.91 14.17 9.14
N PRO A 363 -5.21 15.26 9.86
CA PRO A 363 -5.78 15.14 11.19
C PRO A 363 -7.16 14.46 11.11
N PRO A 364 -7.58 13.74 12.17
CA PRO A 364 -8.91 13.13 12.24
C PRO A 364 -10.00 14.15 11.90
N GLY A 365 -10.98 13.77 11.07
CA GLY A 365 -12.05 14.66 10.63
C GLY A 365 -11.70 15.63 9.49
N ALA A 366 -10.44 15.75 9.06
CA ALA A 366 -10.09 16.63 7.94
C ALA A 366 -10.70 16.17 6.62
N LEU A 367 -10.75 14.84 6.39
CA LEU A 367 -11.40 14.27 5.21
C LEU A 367 -12.92 14.42 5.28
N GLU A 368 -13.53 14.29 6.46
CA GLU A 368 -14.96 14.54 6.66
C GLU A 368 -15.30 16.00 6.36
N ALA A 369 -14.50 16.94 6.88
CA ALA A 369 -14.67 18.36 6.62
C ALA A 369 -14.45 18.70 5.14
N TRP A 370 -13.49 18.03 4.48
CA TRP A 370 -13.32 18.14 3.03
C TRP A 370 -14.54 17.62 2.27
N ALA A 371 -15.05 16.44 2.62
CA ALA A 371 -16.22 15.83 2.00
C ALA A 371 -17.46 16.72 2.16
N SER A 372 -17.69 17.27 3.37
CA SER A 372 -18.79 18.21 3.62
C SER A 372 -18.68 19.48 2.77
N ARG A 373 -17.47 20.06 2.61
CA ARG A 373 -17.24 21.23 1.74
C ARG A 373 -17.35 20.90 0.26
N ALA A 374 -16.97 19.69 -0.15
CA ALA A 374 -17.11 19.25 -1.53
C ALA A 374 -18.59 19.07 -1.89
N ALA A 375 -19.37 18.44 -1.01
CA ALA A 375 -20.81 18.28 -1.16
C ALA A 375 -21.54 19.65 -1.22
N SER A 376 -21.17 20.62 -0.39
CA SER A 376 -21.78 21.95 -0.43
C SER A 376 -21.51 22.68 -1.74
N ARG A 377 -20.27 22.60 -2.27
CA ARG A 377 -19.89 23.24 -3.54
C ARG A 377 -20.51 22.61 -4.79
N ALA A 378 -20.96 21.37 -4.71
CA ALA A 378 -21.65 20.70 -5.81
C ALA A 378 -23.16 21.04 -5.86
N SER A 379 -23.68 21.71 -4.83
CA SER A 379 -25.09 22.10 -4.70
C SER A 379 -25.34 23.56 -5.09
N ASP A 380 -24.28 24.34 -5.28
CA ASP A 380 -24.26 25.72 -5.81
C ASP A 380 -23.89 25.69 -7.31
#